data_AF-A0A8H8CLG6-F1
#
_entry.id   AF-A0A8H8CLG6-F1
#
_cell.length_a   1.000
_cell.length_b   1.000
_cell.length_c   1.000
_cell.angle_alpha   90.00
_cell.angle_beta   90.00
_cell.angle_gamma   90.00
#
_symmetry.space_group_name_H-M   'P 1'
#
loop_
_entity.id
_entity.type
_entity.pdbx_description
1 polymer ?
#
loop_
_entity_poly.entity_id
_entity_poly.type
_entity_poly.pdbx_seq_one_letter_code
_entity_poly.pdbx_strand_id
1 'polypeptide(L)'
;MAKKRLAEGYSIDFQDLIARFTLDSAAEFLFGGSVESLSAGMPYPGQESSKENSSLHDHPASIFADSFMEGLHHTVMRIRMGDAWPLDELMSDRVLPFRKAMDVFIDPLMKKALDKREQQLLNDKSPDEEEEETFISHLVKHTQGNGAILLKPSHYRR
;
A
#
# COMPACT_ATOMS: atom_id res chain seq x y z
N MET A 1 -1.59 18.15 -8.57
CA MET A 1 -0.84 18.79 -7.47
C MET A 1 0.55 19.35 -7.84
N ALA A 2 1.44 18.59 -8.49
CA ALA A 2 2.82 19.06 -8.77
C ALA A 2 2.89 20.38 -9.57
N LYS A 3 2.05 20.53 -10.61
CA LYS A 3 1.93 21.79 -11.37
C LYS A 3 1.58 23.00 -10.49
N LYS A 4 0.71 22.81 -9.49
CA LYS A 4 0.31 23.86 -8.55
C LYS A 4 1.50 24.31 -7.71
N ARG A 5 2.26 23.36 -7.14
CA ARG A 5 3.42 23.67 -6.31
C ARG A 5 4.55 24.34 -7.08
N LEU A 6 4.80 23.90 -8.31
CA LEU A 6 5.76 24.54 -9.21
C LEU A 6 5.32 25.96 -9.62
N ALA A 7 4.02 26.18 -9.86
CA ALA A 7 3.48 27.50 -10.19
C ALA A 7 3.57 28.50 -9.02
N GLU A 8 3.54 28.01 -7.78
CA GLU A 8 3.80 28.81 -6.57
C GLU A 8 5.31 29.18 -6.41
N GLY A 9 6.19 28.66 -7.28
CA GLY A 9 7.63 28.94 -7.25
C GLY A 9 8.44 28.03 -6.32
N TYR A 10 7.83 26.96 -5.81
CA TYR A 10 8.48 26.03 -4.89
C TYR A 10 8.98 24.77 -5.59
N SER A 11 10.07 24.21 -5.09
CA SER A 11 10.54 22.88 -5.47
C SER A 11 9.56 21.80 -5.02
N ILE A 12 9.65 20.64 -5.67
CA ILE A 12 8.91 19.43 -5.33
C ILE A 12 9.89 18.32 -4.99
N ASP A 13 9.52 17.47 -4.05
CA ASP A 13 10.22 16.21 -3.83
C ASP A 13 9.80 15.23 -4.93
N PHE A 14 10.76 14.86 -5.79
CA PHE A 14 10.51 13.92 -6.89
C PHE A 14 10.31 12.49 -6.38
N GLN A 15 10.96 12.11 -5.28
CA GLN A 15 10.81 10.79 -4.69
C GLN A 15 9.39 10.58 -4.16
N ASP A 16 8.84 11.57 -3.44
CA ASP A 16 7.45 11.56 -2.98
C ASP A 16 6.46 11.52 -4.14
N LEU A 17 6.67 12.34 -5.19
CA LEU A 17 5.80 12.36 -6.35
C LEU A 17 5.75 11.00 -7.08
N ILE A 18 6.90 10.39 -7.34
CA ILE A 18 6.96 9.10 -8.03
C ILE A 18 6.45 7.97 -7.14
N ALA A 19 6.70 8.01 -5.83
CA ALA A 19 6.15 7.03 -4.89
C ALA A 19 4.62 7.02 -4.93
N ARG A 20 3.99 8.20 -4.84
CA ARG A 20 2.52 8.35 -4.93
C ARG A 20 1.96 7.91 -6.28
N PHE A 21 2.59 8.33 -7.39
CA PHE A 21 2.19 7.87 -8.72
C PHE A 21 2.25 6.34 -8.86
N THR A 22 3.34 5.73 -8.39
CA THR A 22 3.54 4.29 -8.43
C THR A 22 2.50 3.58 -7.57
N LEU A 23 2.20 4.14 -6.39
CA LEU A 23 1.19 3.61 -5.49
C LEU A 23 -0.21 3.60 -6.13
N ASP A 24 -0.65 4.71 -6.72
CA ASP A 24 -1.96 4.78 -7.37
C ASP A 24 -2.03 3.82 -8.58
N SER A 25 -0.98 3.78 -9.39
CA SER A 25 -0.90 2.89 -10.57
C SER A 25 -0.88 1.41 -10.17
N ALA A 26 -0.14 1.07 -9.11
CA ALA A 26 -0.08 -0.29 -8.59
C ALA A 26 -1.40 -0.70 -7.94
N ALA A 27 -2.05 0.19 -7.16
CA ALA A 27 -3.34 -0.10 -6.57
C ALA A 27 -4.41 -0.35 -7.65
N GLU A 28 -4.40 0.43 -8.72
CA GLU A 28 -5.32 0.28 -9.85
C GLU A 28 -5.08 -1.06 -10.57
N PHE A 29 -3.83 -1.36 -10.93
CA PHE A 29 -3.49 -2.61 -11.60
C PHE A 29 -3.74 -3.86 -10.72
N LEU A 30 -3.31 -3.81 -9.46
CA LEU A 30 -3.39 -4.96 -8.55
C LEU A 30 -4.83 -5.20 -8.10
N PHE A 31 -5.57 -4.16 -7.74
CA PHE A 31 -6.82 -4.29 -6.99
C PHE A 31 -8.03 -3.62 -7.65
N GLY A 32 -7.84 -2.85 -8.73
CA GLY A 32 -8.92 -2.11 -9.40
C GLY A 32 -9.46 -0.96 -8.56
N GLY A 33 -8.65 -0.41 -7.67
CA GLY A 33 -8.97 0.74 -6.84
C GLY A 33 -7.80 1.71 -6.76
N SER A 34 -8.05 2.98 -6.45
CA SER A 34 -7.01 3.99 -6.27
C SER A 34 -6.96 4.43 -4.82
N VAL A 35 -5.77 4.75 -4.32
CA VAL A 35 -5.57 5.39 -3.00
C VAL A 35 -5.82 6.90 -3.10
N GLU A 36 -5.93 7.42 -4.32
CA GLU A 36 -5.97 8.85 -4.63
C GLU A 36 -4.80 9.61 -3.96
N SER A 37 -3.62 9.00 -3.93
CA SER A 37 -2.44 9.60 -3.27
C SER A 37 -1.98 10.90 -3.89
N LEU A 38 -2.31 11.11 -5.18
CA LEU A 38 -2.08 12.35 -5.90
C LEU A 38 -3.10 13.47 -5.58
N SER A 39 -4.20 13.18 -4.88
CA SER A 39 -5.22 14.18 -4.51
C SER A 39 -4.89 14.91 -3.20
N ALA A 40 -4.10 14.28 -2.32
CA ALA A 40 -3.71 14.80 -1.00
C ALA A 40 -2.84 16.07 -1.04
N GLY A 41 -2.25 16.41 -2.19
CA GLY A 41 -1.33 17.55 -2.34
C GLY A 41 0.13 17.20 -2.03
N MET A 42 1.05 18.14 -2.29
CA MET A 42 2.49 17.98 -2.05
C MET A 42 2.94 18.80 -0.82
N PRO A 43 3.88 18.29 0.00
CA PRO A 43 4.47 19.02 1.13
C PRO A 43 5.32 20.22 0.67
N TYR A 44 5.34 21.29 1.48
CA TYR A 44 6.11 22.51 1.19
C TYR A 44 7.59 22.32 1.57
N PRO A 45 8.55 22.80 0.76
CA PRO A 45 9.96 22.62 1.05
C PRO A 45 10.47 23.53 2.18
N GLY A 46 11.33 22.99 3.04
CA GLY A 46 12.16 23.76 3.97
C GLY A 46 11.36 24.58 5.00
N GLN A 47 11.68 25.87 5.13
CA GLN A 47 11.06 26.76 6.14
C GLN A 47 9.59 27.09 5.86
N GLU A 48 9.10 26.73 4.68
CA GLU A 48 7.72 26.99 4.24
C GLU A 48 6.77 25.85 4.62
N SER A 49 7.26 24.81 5.32
CA SER A 49 6.44 23.72 5.88
C SER A 49 5.35 24.23 6.84
N SER A 50 5.52 25.42 7.42
CA SER A 50 4.49 26.11 8.21
C SER A 50 3.22 26.47 7.42
N LYS A 51 3.27 26.45 6.08
CA LYS A 51 2.12 26.63 5.18
C LYS A 51 1.34 25.33 4.93
N GLU A 52 1.79 24.21 5.48
CA GLU A 52 1.10 22.93 5.35
C GLU A 52 -0.18 22.91 6.18
N ASN A 53 -1.25 22.41 5.57
CA ASN A 53 -2.47 22.06 6.30
C ASN A 53 -2.29 20.66 6.91
N SER A 54 -2.76 20.46 8.14
CA SER A 54 -2.73 19.14 8.81
C SER A 54 -3.42 18.04 7.99
N SER A 55 -4.42 18.41 7.18
CA SER A 55 -5.13 17.53 6.27
C SER A 55 -4.26 16.79 5.24
N LEU A 56 -3.04 17.30 4.98
CA LEU A 56 -2.10 16.65 4.05
C LEU A 56 -1.48 15.40 4.66
N HIS A 57 -1.16 15.42 5.96
CA HIS A 57 -0.58 14.29 6.68
C HIS A 57 -1.65 13.31 7.17
N ASP A 58 -2.84 13.80 7.48
CA ASP A 58 -3.97 12.96 7.93
C ASP A 58 -4.64 12.18 6.78
N HIS A 59 -4.27 12.44 5.52
CA HIS A 59 -4.86 11.75 4.38
C HIS A 59 -4.45 10.27 4.37
N PRO A 60 -5.39 9.31 4.19
CA PRO A 60 -5.08 7.87 4.22
C PRO A 60 -3.95 7.47 3.27
N ALA A 61 -3.89 8.10 2.10
CA ALA A 61 -2.86 7.86 1.11
C ALA A 61 -1.47 8.38 1.53
N SER A 62 -1.42 9.45 2.31
CA SER A 62 -0.17 9.98 2.87
C SER A 62 0.32 9.05 3.99
N ILE A 63 -0.58 8.62 4.87
CA ILE A 63 -0.26 7.60 5.89
C ILE A 63 0.27 6.31 5.23
N PHE A 64 -0.35 5.87 4.13
CA PHE A 64 0.15 4.71 3.38
C PHE A 64 1.54 4.96 2.81
N ALA A 65 1.73 6.06 2.07
CA ALA A 65 2.99 6.38 1.41
C ALA A 65 4.13 6.52 2.41
N ASP A 66 3.90 7.23 3.52
CA ASP A 66 4.87 7.42 4.60
C ASP A 66 5.22 6.08 5.26
N SER A 67 4.20 5.27 5.59
CA SER A 67 4.41 3.94 6.17
C SER A 67 5.17 3.02 5.22
N PHE A 68 4.87 3.05 3.92
CA PHE A 68 5.57 2.27 2.92
C PHE A 68 7.05 2.66 2.84
N MET A 69 7.35 3.96 2.81
CA MET A 69 8.72 4.47 2.74
C MET A 69 9.54 4.12 3.99
N GLU A 70 8.97 4.28 5.19
CA GLU A 70 9.63 3.91 6.44
C GLU A 70 9.80 2.39 6.57
N GLY A 71 8.79 1.61 6.18
CA GLY A 71 8.87 0.16 6.13
C GLY A 71 9.98 -0.33 5.19
N LEU A 72 10.12 0.31 4.01
CA LEU A 72 11.21 0.03 3.08
C LEU A 72 12.58 0.40 3.67
N HIS A 73 12.69 1.54 4.35
CA HIS A 73 13.93 1.94 5.01
C HIS A 73 14.41 0.85 5.98
N HIS A 74 13.54 0.39 6.88
CA HIS A 74 13.86 -0.69 7.82
C HIS A 74 14.16 -2.02 7.12
N THR A 75 13.43 -2.34 6.04
CA THR A 75 13.71 -3.53 5.23
C THR A 75 15.11 -3.48 4.60
N VAL A 76 15.51 -2.32 4.08
CA VAL A 76 16.87 -2.11 3.54
C VAL A 76 17.92 -2.26 4.64
N MET A 77 17.63 -1.79 5.86
CA MET A 77 18.56 -1.99 6.99
C MET A 77 18.75 -3.47 7.33
N ARG A 78 17.70 -4.30 7.27
CA ARG A 78 17.83 -5.76 7.41
C ARG A 78 18.72 -6.36 6.33
N ILE A 79 18.53 -5.97 5.07
CA ILE A 79 19.36 -6.42 3.94
C ILE A 79 20.83 -6.06 4.19
N ARG A 80 21.11 -4.84 4.67
CA ARG A 80 22.47 -4.37 4.95
C ARG A 80 23.13 -5.12 6.12
N MET A 81 22.36 -5.54 7.12
CA MET A 81 22.86 -6.30 8.26
C MET A 81 23.09 -7.78 7.95
N GLY A 82 22.49 -8.31 6.87
CA GLY A 82 22.60 -9.72 6.49
C GLY A 82 22.09 -10.63 7.62
N ASP A 83 22.75 -11.76 7.85
CA ASP A 83 22.32 -12.76 8.84
C ASP A 83 22.26 -12.25 10.28
N ALA A 84 22.89 -11.10 10.57
CA ALA A 84 22.89 -10.49 11.90
C ALA A 84 21.65 -9.61 12.18
N TRP A 85 20.80 -9.32 11.18
CA TRP A 85 19.62 -8.47 11.35
C TRP A 85 18.70 -8.86 12.53
N PRO A 86 18.48 -10.16 12.85
CA PRO A 86 17.60 -10.52 13.95
C PRO A 86 18.11 -10.03 15.31
N LEU A 87 19.42 -9.77 15.44
CA LEU A 87 20.01 -9.26 16.67
C LEU A 87 19.66 -7.78 16.92
N ASP A 88 19.49 -6.98 15.86
CA ASP A 88 19.06 -5.57 15.99
C ASP A 88 17.55 -5.44 16.30
N GLU A 89 16.78 -6.51 16.06
CA GLU A 89 15.34 -6.57 16.25
C GLU A 89 14.88 -7.58 17.31
N LEU A 90 15.79 -8.01 18.20
CA LEU A 90 15.55 -9.01 19.25
C LEU A 90 14.30 -8.77 20.11
N MET A 91 13.90 -7.50 20.27
CA MET A 91 12.77 -7.09 21.12
C MET A 91 11.48 -6.87 20.34
N SER A 92 11.55 -6.51 19.05
CA SER A 92 10.38 -6.21 18.24
C SER A 92 10.73 -6.09 16.76
N ASP A 93 9.85 -6.63 15.91
CA ASP A 93 9.89 -6.41 14.46
C ASP A 93 9.70 -4.91 14.14
N ARG A 94 10.72 -4.28 13.56
CA ARG A 94 10.70 -2.84 13.23
C ARG A 94 9.89 -2.52 11.97
N VAL A 95 9.64 -3.49 11.10
CA VAL A 95 8.84 -3.32 9.87
C VAL A 95 7.35 -3.52 10.16
N LEU A 96 7.00 -4.33 11.14
CA LEU A 96 5.63 -4.72 11.46
C LEU A 96 4.68 -3.55 11.72
N PRO A 97 5.04 -2.47 12.45
CA PRO A 97 4.15 -1.32 12.64
C PRO A 97 3.74 -0.67 11.31
N PHE A 98 4.69 -0.49 10.41
CA PHE A 98 4.47 0.09 9.09
C PHE A 98 3.63 -0.83 8.20
N ARG A 99 3.89 -2.14 8.26
CA ARG A 99 3.07 -3.14 7.58
C ARG A 99 1.60 -3.07 8.03
N LYS A 100 1.36 -2.97 9.34
CA LYS A 100 0.01 -2.86 9.90
C LYS A 100 -0.70 -1.59 9.47
N ALA A 101 0.01 -0.47 9.33
CA ALA A 101 -0.57 0.77 8.82
C ALA A 101 -1.02 0.61 7.35
N MET A 102 -0.25 -0.10 6.53
CA MET A 102 -0.63 -0.43 5.15
C MET A 102 -1.78 -1.44 5.06
N ASP A 103 -1.84 -2.42 5.99
CA ASP A 103 -2.91 -3.43 6.03
C ASP A 103 -4.31 -2.76 6.14
N VAL A 104 -4.42 -1.60 6.82
CA VAL A 104 -5.69 -0.81 6.88
C VAL A 104 -6.24 -0.49 5.49
N PHE A 105 -5.37 -0.28 4.50
CA PHE A 105 -5.76 0.01 3.13
C PHE A 105 -5.92 -1.26 2.27
N ILE A 106 -5.03 -2.24 2.45
CA ILE A 106 -5.00 -3.45 1.63
C ILE A 106 -6.10 -4.44 2.02
N ASP A 107 -6.41 -4.58 3.31
CA ASP A 107 -7.38 -5.57 3.81
C ASP A 107 -8.79 -5.40 3.21
N PRO A 108 -9.37 -4.17 3.11
CA PRO A 108 -10.65 -3.97 2.46
C PRO A 108 -10.65 -4.37 0.97
N LEU A 109 -9.56 -4.09 0.25
CA LEU A 109 -9.41 -4.43 -1.17
C LEU A 109 -9.33 -5.95 -1.35
N MET A 110 -8.54 -6.62 -0.51
CA MET A 110 -8.43 -8.07 -0.48
C MET A 110 -9.77 -8.74 -0.17
N LYS A 111 -10.49 -8.24 0.84
CA LYS A 111 -11.80 -8.75 1.20
C LYS A 111 -12.80 -8.61 0.05
N LYS A 112 -12.85 -7.42 -0.59
CA LYS A 112 -13.73 -7.18 -1.74
C LYS A 112 -13.43 -8.14 -2.90
N ALA A 113 -12.15 -8.42 -3.18
CA ALA A 113 -11.76 -9.36 -4.22
C ALA A 113 -12.19 -10.81 -3.92
N LEU A 114 -12.06 -11.24 -2.66
CA LEU A 114 -12.50 -12.56 -2.20
C LEU A 114 -14.03 -12.69 -2.24
N ASP A 115 -14.76 -11.68 -1.76
CA ASP A 115 -16.23 -11.64 -1.75
C ASP A 115 -16.78 -11.69 -3.19
N LYS A 116 -16.18 -10.94 -4.14
CA LYS A 116 -16.56 -10.96 -5.58
C LYS A 116 -16.43 -12.36 -6.15
N ARG A 117 -15.36 -13.09 -5.82
CA ARG A 117 -15.18 -14.47 -6.27
C ARG A 117 -16.19 -15.42 -5.66
N GLU A 118 -16.44 -15.34 -4.35
CA GLU A 118 -17.41 -16.21 -3.69
C GLU A 118 -18.80 -16.07 -4.34
N GLN A 119 -19.21 -14.83 -4.64
CA GLN A 119 -20.45 -14.56 -5.36
C GLN A 119 -20.46 -15.14 -6.79
N GLN A 120 -19.33 -15.09 -7.51
CA GLN A 120 -19.21 -15.70 -8.84
C GLN A 120 -19.35 -17.23 -8.78
N LEU A 121 -18.77 -17.88 -7.77
CA LEU A 121 -18.88 -19.33 -7.56
C LEU A 121 -20.32 -19.75 -7.18
N LEU A 122 -21.04 -18.93 -6.41
CA LEU A 122 -22.42 -19.21 -6.00
C LEU A 122 -23.44 -19.03 -7.13
N ASN A 123 -23.16 -18.16 -8.10
CA ASN A 123 -24.10 -17.83 -9.18
C ASN A 123 -23.95 -18.71 -10.44
N ASP A 124 -23.09 -19.73 -10.41
CA ASP A 124 -22.83 -20.70 -11.49
C ASP A 124 -22.57 -20.05 -12.86
N LYS A 125 -22.11 -18.79 -12.86
CA LYS A 125 -21.65 -18.11 -14.06
C LYS A 125 -20.31 -18.73 -14.41
N SER A 126 -20.20 -19.27 -15.62
CA SER A 126 -18.91 -19.59 -16.21
C SER A 126 -18.02 -18.35 -16.08
N PRO A 127 -16.72 -18.50 -15.71
CA PRO A 127 -15.82 -17.36 -15.70
C PRO A 127 -15.75 -16.84 -17.13
N ASP A 128 -16.43 -15.73 -17.42
CA ASP A 128 -16.23 -15.03 -18.69
C ASP A 128 -14.74 -14.69 -18.77
N GLU A 129 -14.07 -15.27 -19.77
CA GLU A 129 -12.63 -15.14 -20.01
C GLU A 129 -12.23 -13.68 -20.29
N GLU A 130 -13.20 -12.80 -20.55
CA GLU A 130 -13.01 -11.39 -20.88
C GLU A 130 -13.06 -10.43 -19.66
N GLU A 131 -13.47 -10.91 -18.48
CA GLU A 131 -13.67 -10.06 -17.29
C GLU A 131 -12.47 -10.11 -16.31
N GLU A 132 -11.24 -10.02 -16.83
CA GLU A 132 -10.02 -9.86 -16.02
C GLU A 132 -9.66 -8.38 -15.84
N GLU A 133 -10.40 -7.69 -14.97
CA GLU A 133 -10.17 -6.26 -14.71
C GLU A 133 -8.93 -5.98 -13.85
N THR A 134 -8.47 -6.93 -13.02
CA THR A 134 -7.40 -6.71 -12.02
C THR A 134 -6.55 -7.93 -11.76
N PHE A 135 -5.27 -7.73 -11.40
CA PHE A 135 -4.35 -8.83 -11.10
C PHE A 135 -4.79 -9.67 -9.89
N ILE A 136 -5.39 -9.05 -8.86
CA ILE A 136 -5.90 -9.81 -7.71
C ILE A 136 -7.05 -10.72 -8.13
N SER A 137 -7.94 -10.28 -9.00
CA SER A 137 -9.03 -11.13 -9.50
C SER A 137 -8.48 -12.34 -10.24
N HIS A 138 -7.43 -12.14 -11.05
CA HIS A 138 -6.71 -13.23 -11.71
C HIS A 138 -6.07 -14.20 -10.70
N LEU A 139 -5.32 -13.69 -9.71
CA LEU A 139 -4.71 -14.53 -8.69
C LEU A 139 -5.73 -15.37 -7.94
N VAL A 140 -6.81 -14.76 -7.44
CA VAL A 140 -7.83 -15.48 -6.66
C VAL A 140 -8.54 -16.51 -7.54
N LYS A 141 -8.77 -16.23 -8.84
CA LYS A 141 -9.30 -17.22 -9.81
C LYS A 141 -8.42 -18.48 -9.86
N HIS A 142 -7.11 -18.29 -9.98
CA HIS A 142 -6.14 -19.37 -10.22
C HIS A 142 -5.55 -20.01 -8.96
N THR A 143 -5.71 -19.42 -7.77
CA THR A 143 -5.33 -20.07 -6.51
C THR A 143 -6.49 -20.91 -5.97
N GLN A 144 -6.47 -22.22 -6.22
CA GLN A 144 -7.25 -23.22 -5.51
C GLN A 144 -6.33 -23.96 -4.53
N GLY A 145 -6.64 -23.94 -3.23
CA GLY A 145 -6.01 -24.86 -2.27
C GLY A 145 -5.91 -24.43 -0.81
N ASN A 146 -5.91 -23.14 -0.47
CA ASN A 146 -5.53 -22.70 0.90
C ASN A 146 -6.38 -21.53 1.47
N GLY A 147 -7.66 -21.41 1.12
CA GLY A 147 -8.56 -20.41 1.71
C GLY A 147 -8.65 -20.48 3.26
N ALA A 148 -8.26 -21.60 3.86
CA ALA A 148 -8.15 -21.78 5.30
C ALA A 148 -6.84 -21.22 5.93
N ILE A 149 -5.87 -20.75 5.14
CA ILE A 149 -4.59 -20.23 5.64
C ILE A 149 -4.57 -18.70 5.68
N LEU A 150 -5.27 -18.02 4.76
CA LEU A 150 -5.34 -16.55 4.72
C LEU A 150 -6.20 -15.94 5.84
N LEU A 151 -7.10 -16.72 6.45
CA LEU A 151 -7.97 -16.28 7.55
C LEU A 151 -7.49 -16.74 8.93
N LYS A 152 -6.32 -17.37 9.04
CA LYS A 152 -5.75 -17.60 10.37
C LYS A 152 -5.05 -16.31 10.81
N PRO A 153 -5.46 -15.69 11.94
CA PRO A 153 -4.65 -14.65 12.54
C PRO A 153 -3.26 -15.24 12.74
N SER A 154 -2.26 -14.61 12.14
CA SER A 154 -0.86 -14.97 12.35
C SER A 154 -0.60 -14.86 13.85
N HIS A 155 -0.61 -15.99 14.54
CA HIS A 155 0.07 -16.14 15.80
C HIS A 155 1.56 -15.98 15.47
N TYR A 156 1.99 -14.73 15.42
CA TYR A 156 3.39 -14.35 15.28
C TYR A 156 4.09 -14.90 16.52
N ARG A 157 4.71 -16.07 16.36
CA ARG A 157 5.47 -16.71 17.41
C ARG A 157 6.87 -16.07 17.39
N ARG A 158 7.08 -15.17 18.35
CA ARG A 158 8.32 -14.54 18.81
C ARG A 158 9.29 -14.06 17.74
#